data_AF-A0A0F2NXY8-F1
#
_entry.id   AF-A0A0F2NXY8-F1
#
_cell.length_a   1.000
_cell.length_b   1.000
_cell.length_c   1.000
_cell.angle_alpha   90.00
_cell.angle_beta   90.00
_cell.angle_gamma   90.00
#
_symmetry.space_group_name_H-M   'P 1'
#
loop_
_entity.id
_entity.type
_entity.pdbx_description
1 polymer ?
#
loop_
_entity_poly.entity_id
_entity_poly.type
_entity_poly.pdbx_seq_one_letter_code
_entity_poly.pdbx_strand_id
1 'polypeptide(L)'
;MQLPIKKIVIFGIVLTTLLIITYQGLTSDFLLKQLHADKIWVHRVNSIEKLQEVNSTFSGVELDVVFNSGLNIFDVNHPPAESIGLNLLEYLKSNKQSELNFWLDFKNLSPENALQALKRLEFLCVELAISKEQFIVEATQPELLKLFAKSGFQTSYYLHWPGLYQLSEENLNETIIQIKANIFPELSYISSSYHDFELLNQHFPNQEKLLWLTENETKFSSTIKEHCHRMKIANHPKIKVLLVQINTKASNR
;
A
#
# COMPACT_ATOMS: atom_id res chain seq x y z
N MET A 1 39.11 2.86 -45.29
CA MET A 1 37.98 3.76 -45.62
C MET A 1 37.61 4.52 -44.35
N GLN A 2 38.09 5.76 -44.19
CA GLN A 2 37.78 6.55 -42.99
C GLN A 2 36.30 6.91 -42.99
N LEU A 3 35.56 6.52 -41.95
CA LEU A 3 34.20 6.98 -41.75
C LEU A 3 34.26 8.52 -41.62
N PRO A 4 33.46 9.27 -42.40
CA PRO A 4 33.47 10.73 -42.32
C PRO A 4 33.10 11.13 -40.90
N ILE A 5 33.85 12.07 -40.32
CA ILE A 5 33.72 12.54 -38.92
C ILE A 5 32.26 12.80 -38.55
N LYS A 6 31.45 13.34 -39.48
CA LYS A 6 30.01 13.56 -39.33
C LYS A 6 29.21 12.29 -39.01
N LYS A 7 29.52 11.14 -39.64
CA LYS A 7 28.84 9.85 -39.37
C LYS A 7 29.23 9.29 -38.00
N ILE A 8 30.47 9.48 -37.57
CA ILE A 8 30.95 9.06 -36.24
C ILE A 8 30.23 9.87 -35.16
N VAL A 9 30.12 11.19 -35.35
CA VAL A 9 29.40 12.08 -34.41
C VAL A 9 27.91 11.71 -34.33
N ILE A 10 27.24 11.51 -35.47
CA ILE A 10 25.82 11.09 -35.49
C ILE A 10 25.63 9.75 -34.78
N PHE A 11 26.48 8.76 -35.06
CA PHE A 11 26.42 7.47 -34.38
C PHE A 11 26.61 7.60 -32.87
N GLY A 12 27.57 8.41 -32.43
CA GLY A 12 27.80 8.71 -31.02
C GLY A 12 26.55 9.30 -30.34
N ILE A 13 25.92 10.30 -30.96
CA ILE A 13 24.68 10.91 -30.43
C ILE A 13 23.57 9.87 -30.32
N VAL A 14 23.32 9.09 -31.38
CA VAL A 14 22.27 8.05 -31.39
C VAL A 14 22.53 7.01 -30.30
N LEU A 15 23.77 6.55 -30.14
CA LEU A 15 24.14 5.58 -29.11
C LEU A 15 23.95 6.17 -27.71
N THR A 16 24.39 7.41 -27.47
CA THR A 16 24.20 8.08 -26.17
C THR A 16 22.72 8.27 -25.86
N THR A 17 21.90 8.69 -26.82
CA THR A 17 20.44 8.81 -26.64
C THR A 17 19.80 7.47 -26.32
N LEU A 18 20.18 6.39 -27.03
CA LEU A 18 19.70 5.03 -26.74
C LEU A 18 20.10 4.59 -25.33
N LEU A 19 21.33 4.86 -24.90
CA LEU A 19 21.79 4.53 -23.55
C LEU A 19 21.03 5.33 -22.48
N ILE A 20 20.74 6.61 -22.71
CA ILE A 20 19.93 7.44 -21.80
C ILE A 20 18.51 6.90 -21.70
N ILE A 21 17.85 6.62 -22.84
CA ILE A 21 16.50 6.05 -22.87
C ILE A 21 16.48 4.69 -22.17
N THR A 22 17.48 3.84 -22.42
CA THR A 22 17.58 2.52 -21.80
C THR A 22 17.79 2.66 -20.30
N TYR A 23 18.69 3.55 -19.86
CA TYR A 23 18.93 3.81 -18.44
C TYR A 23 17.68 4.37 -17.76
N GLN A 24 17.02 5.37 -18.36
CA GLN A 24 15.75 5.90 -17.87
C GLN A 24 14.66 4.82 -17.80
N GLY A 25 14.54 3.97 -18.83
CA GLY A 25 13.62 2.83 -18.81
C GLY A 25 13.92 1.84 -17.67
N LEU A 26 15.20 1.51 -17.46
CA LEU A 26 15.68 0.59 -16.41
C LEU A 26 15.65 1.17 -14.99
N THR A 27 15.48 2.49 -14.85
CA THR A 27 15.44 3.18 -13.55
C THR A 27 14.10 3.83 -13.26
N SER A 28 13.22 3.92 -14.26
CA SER A 28 11.85 4.39 -14.08
C SER A 28 10.95 3.28 -13.58
N ASP A 29 10.07 3.59 -12.64
CA ASP A 29 9.02 2.67 -12.22
C ASP A 29 7.87 2.58 -13.24
N PHE A 30 8.08 3.04 -14.48
CA PHE A 30 7.10 2.97 -15.56
C PHE A 30 6.71 1.51 -15.87
N LEU A 31 7.71 0.65 -16.11
CA LEU A 31 7.45 -0.77 -16.39
C LEU A 31 6.84 -1.50 -15.19
N LEU A 32 7.29 -1.17 -13.97
CA LEU A 32 6.71 -1.71 -12.74
C LEU A 32 5.21 -1.40 -12.67
N LYS A 33 4.82 -0.15 -12.89
CA LYS A 33 3.42 0.29 -12.88
C LYS A 33 2.62 -0.31 -14.03
N GLN A 34 3.22 -0.47 -15.21
CA GLN A 34 2.52 -1.03 -16.37
C GLN A 34 2.29 -2.55 -16.24
N LEU A 35 3.29 -3.29 -15.76
CA LEU A 35 3.25 -4.76 -15.65
C LEU A 35 2.50 -5.25 -14.41
N HIS A 36 2.41 -4.42 -13.37
CA HIS A 36 1.82 -4.77 -12.08
C HIS A 36 0.79 -3.74 -11.61
N ALA A 37 0.04 -3.14 -12.55
CA ALA A 37 -0.97 -2.11 -12.27
C ALA A 37 -2.03 -2.55 -11.25
N ASP A 38 -2.30 -3.85 -11.17
CA ASP A 38 -3.21 -4.49 -10.20
C ASP A 38 -2.64 -4.53 -8.77
N LYS A 39 -1.31 -4.47 -8.63
CA LYS A 39 -0.62 -4.56 -7.33
C LYS A 39 -0.08 -3.23 -6.81
N ILE A 40 0.13 -2.25 -7.67
CA ILE A 40 0.66 -0.96 -7.24
C ILE A 40 -0.49 -0.08 -6.76
N TRP A 41 -0.52 0.21 -5.46
CA TRP A 41 -1.53 1.07 -4.84
C TRP A 41 -0.88 2.33 -4.27
N VAL A 42 -1.68 3.38 -4.06
CA VAL A 42 -1.16 4.67 -3.58
C VAL A 42 -1.31 4.79 -2.07
N HIS A 43 -0.22 5.14 -1.40
CA HIS A 43 -0.14 5.34 0.05
C HIS A 43 -0.64 6.73 0.46
N ARG A 44 -1.37 6.82 1.60
CA ARG A 44 -1.89 8.02 2.26
C ARG A 44 -2.78 8.91 1.40
N VAL A 45 -3.86 8.35 0.89
CA VAL A 45 -4.84 9.09 0.08
C VAL A 45 -5.92 9.71 0.98
N ASN A 46 -5.51 10.47 1.99
CA ASN A 46 -6.42 10.97 3.04
C ASN A 46 -7.17 12.27 2.64
N SER A 47 -7.35 12.52 1.35
CA SER A 47 -8.07 13.69 0.85
C SER A 47 -8.79 13.40 -0.46
N ILE A 48 -9.91 14.09 -0.70
CA ILE A 48 -10.68 13.97 -1.93
C ILE A 48 -9.85 14.44 -3.14
N GLU A 49 -9.06 15.50 -2.97
CA GLU A 49 -8.21 16.02 -4.04
C GLU A 49 -7.19 14.97 -4.48
N LYS A 50 -6.52 14.32 -3.53
CA LYS A 50 -5.56 13.25 -3.84
C LYS A 50 -6.26 12.04 -4.46
N LEU A 51 -7.43 11.65 -3.95
CA LEU A 51 -8.23 10.57 -4.52
C LEU A 51 -8.57 10.83 -5.99
N GLN A 52 -8.98 12.05 -6.33
CA GLN A 52 -9.30 12.45 -7.70
C GLN A 52 -8.09 12.44 -8.64
N GLU A 53 -6.88 12.68 -8.11
CA GLU A 53 -5.64 12.57 -8.89
C GLU A 53 -5.29 11.12 -9.24
N VAL A 54 -5.70 10.14 -8.42
CA VAL A 54 -5.17 8.76 -8.50
C VAL A 54 -6.18 7.69 -8.89
N ASN A 55 -7.47 7.89 -8.62
CA ASN A 55 -8.49 6.85 -8.73
C ASN A 55 -8.64 6.27 -10.15
N SER A 56 -8.33 7.05 -11.19
CA SER A 56 -8.40 6.60 -12.58
C SER A 56 -7.15 5.86 -13.06
N THR A 57 -6.05 5.93 -12.29
CA THR A 57 -4.74 5.39 -12.69
C THR A 57 -4.36 4.14 -11.91
N PHE A 58 -4.80 4.02 -10.66
CA PHE A 58 -4.44 2.94 -9.76
C PHE A 58 -5.65 2.08 -9.41
N SER A 59 -5.42 0.78 -9.23
CA SER A 59 -6.45 -0.21 -8.89
C SER A 59 -6.90 -0.14 -7.42
N GLY A 60 -6.11 0.53 -6.57
CA GLY A 60 -6.48 0.77 -5.19
C GLY A 60 -5.67 1.87 -4.52
N VAL A 61 -6.17 2.29 -3.37
CA VAL A 61 -5.59 3.33 -2.52
C VAL A 61 -5.59 2.87 -1.08
N GLU A 62 -4.59 3.29 -0.33
CA GLU A 62 -4.59 3.23 1.13
C GLU A 62 -4.95 4.59 1.71
N LEU A 63 -5.68 4.58 2.82
CA LEU A 63 -6.03 5.74 3.61
C LEU A 63 -6.12 5.38 5.09
N ASP A 64 -5.77 6.34 5.92
CA ASP A 64 -5.80 6.25 7.37
C ASP A 64 -7.19 6.62 7.88
N VAL A 65 -7.74 5.79 8.78
CA VAL A 65 -9.05 6.04 9.39
C VAL A 65 -9.01 5.97 10.91
N VAL A 66 -9.75 6.90 11.53
CA VAL A 66 -10.00 6.95 12.97
C VAL A 66 -11.49 6.83 13.19
N PHE A 67 -11.93 5.84 13.97
CA PHE A 67 -13.34 5.69 14.29
C PHE A 67 -13.73 6.53 15.51
N ASN A 68 -14.74 7.38 15.35
CA ASN A 68 -15.32 8.17 16.43
C ASN A 68 -16.65 7.52 16.87
N SER A 69 -16.63 6.81 18.00
CA SER A 69 -17.82 6.11 18.53
C SER A 69 -18.97 7.05 18.90
N GLY A 70 -18.67 8.26 19.39
CA GLY A 70 -19.68 9.24 19.79
C GLY A 70 -20.47 9.79 18.61
N LEU A 71 -19.80 9.97 17.46
CA LEU A 71 -20.42 10.42 16.21
C LEU A 71 -20.83 9.27 15.29
N ASN A 72 -20.39 8.05 15.57
CA ASN A 72 -20.58 6.85 14.74
C ASN A 72 -20.09 7.03 13.29
N ILE A 73 -18.90 7.62 13.12
CA ILE A 73 -18.27 7.88 11.82
C ILE A 73 -16.81 7.43 11.81
N PHE A 74 -16.32 7.10 10.62
CA PHE A 74 -14.88 7.05 10.34
C PHE A 74 -14.45 8.43 9.86
N ASP A 75 -13.49 9.02 10.56
CA ASP A 75 -12.74 10.20 10.16
C ASP A 75 -11.53 9.77 9.32
N VAL A 76 -11.33 10.38 8.16
CA VAL A 76 -10.20 10.12 7.28
C VAL A 76 -9.05 11.02 7.70
N ASN A 77 -8.12 10.47 8.48
CA ASN A 77 -7.06 11.22 9.13
C ASN A 77 -5.92 10.29 9.58
N HIS A 78 -4.67 10.79 9.48
CA HIS A 78 -3.49 10.15 10.03
C HIS A 78 -3.02 10.88 11.32
N PRO A 79 -3.35 10.39 12.53
CA PRO A 79 -2.80 10.94 13.76
C PRO A 79 -1.25 10.96 13.76
N PRO A 80 -0.60 11.97 14.37
CA PRO A 80 -1.17 13.00 15.22
C PRO A 80 -1.68 14.25 14.48
N ALA A 81 -1.82 14.22 13.15
CA ALA A 81 -2.39 15.34 12.42
C ALA A 81 -3.82 15.65 12.90
N GLU A 82 -4.17 16.94 12.90
CA GLU A 82 -5.53 17.36 13.23
C GLU A 82 -6.50 16.93 12.13
N SER A 83 -7.65 16.40 12.56
CA SER A 83 -8.74 16.07 11.64
C SER A 83 -9.20 17.31 10.88
N ILE A 84 -9.44 17.14 9.58
CA ILE A 84 -10.05 18.15 8.72
C ILE A 84 -11.57 18.01 8.64
N GLY A 85 -12.15 17.09 9.42
CA GLY A 85 -13.59 16.80 9.42
C GLY A 85 -14.07 15.99 8.22
N LEU A 86 -13.17 15.41 7.43
CA LEU A 86 -13.51 14.59 6.28
C LEU A 86 -13.90 13.19 6.75
N ASN A 87 -15.19 12.83 6.64
CA ASN A 87 -15.62 11.48 6.99
C ASN A 87 -15.55 10.52 5.80
N LEU A 88 -15.45 9.22 6.09
CA LEU A 88 -15.29 8.17 5.07
C LEU A 88 -16.48 8.08 4.09
N LEU A 89 -17.70 8.44 4.53
CA LEU A 89 -18.87 8.45 3.63
C LEU A 89 -18.70 9.51 2.53
N GLU A 90 -18.30 10.72 2.90
CA GLU A 90 -18.00 11.81 1.94
C GLU A 90 -16.83 11.45 1.03
N TYR A 91 -15.77 10.89 1.60
CA TYR A 91 -14.62 10.40 0.84
C TYR A 91 -15.03 9.37 -0.22
N LEU A 92 -15.76 8.32 0.17
CA LEU A 92 -16.19 7.27 -0.75
C LEU A 92 -17.20 7.78 -1.78
N LYS A 93 -18.14 8.67 -1.40
CA LYS A 93 -19.08 9.32 -2.35
C LYS A 93 -18.37 10.16 -3.41
N SER A 94 -17.19 10.69 -3.11
CA SER A 94 -16.40 11.46 -4.06
C SER A 94 -15.69 10.61 -5.11
N ASN A 95 -15.55 9.30 -4.86
CA ASN A 95 -14.97 8.36 -5.81
C ASN A 95 -15.92 8.12 -6.99
N LYS A 96 -15.40 8.23 -8.21
CA LYS A 96 -16.16 7.99 -9.45
C LYS A 96 -15.86 6.64 -10.09
N GLN A 97 -14.96 5.86 -9.51
CA GLN A 97 -14.47 4.60 -10.08
C GLN A 97 -15.01 3.42 -9.26
N SER A 98 -15.99 2.69 -9.80
CA SER A 98 -16.66 1.60 -9.08
C SER A 98 -15.72 0.48 -8.65
N GLU A 99 -14.68 0.22 -9.44
CA GLU A 99 -13.74 -0.89 -9.23
C GLU A 99 -12.55 -0.54 -8.32
N LEU A 100 -12.49 0.67 -7.78
CA LEU A 100 -11.38 1.07 -6.91
C LEU A 100 -11.43 0.29 -5.60
N ASN A 101 -10.28 -0.20 -5.16
CA ASN A 101 -10.12 -0.87 -3.87
C ASN A 101 -9.58 0.09 -2.80
N PHE A 102 -9.92 -0.17 -1.55
CA PHE A 102 -9.61 0.68 -0.40
C PHE A 102 -8.92 -0.13 0.70
N TRP A 103 -7.69 0.22 1.03
CA TRP A 103 -7.02 -0.25 2.23
C TRP A 103 -7.20 0.79 3.33
N LEU A 104 -7.91 0.42 4.38
CA LEU A 104 -8.17 1.24 5.55
C LEU A 104 -7.13 0.90 6.64
N ASP A 105 -6.14 1.76 6.83
CA ASP A 105 -5.23 1.67 7.98
C ASP A 105 -5.96 2.21 9.23
N PHE A 106 -6.50 1.30 10.05
CA PHE A 106 -7.40 1.61 11.13
C PHE A 106 -6.62 1.91 12.42
N LYS A 107 -6.40 3.20 12.67
CA LYS A 107 -5.45 3.71 13.68
C LYS A 107 -5.85 3.52 15.13
N ASN A 108 -7.15 3.46 15.42
CA ASN A 108 -7.66 3.38 16.79
C ASN A 108 -8.65 2.22 16.99
N LEU A 109 -8.52 1.13 16.22
CA LEU A 109 -9.34 -0.06 16.44
C LEU A 109 -9.11 -0.58 17.87
N SER A 110 -10.20 -0.78 18.61
CA SER A 110 -10.15 -1.25 19.98
C SER A 110 -11.34 -2.17 20.30
N PRO A 111 -11.28 -2.97 21.36
CA PRO A 111 -12.40 -3.82 21.77
C PRO A 111 -13.71 -3.03 21.96
N GLU A 112 -13.62 -1.79 22.43
CA GLU A 112 -14.76 -0.92 22.73
C GLU A 112 -15.47 -0.42 21.46
N ASN A 113 -14.74 -0.25 20.35
CA ASN A 113 -15.29 0.31 19.13
C ASN A 113 -15.46 -0.68 17.97
N ALA A 114 -14.80 -1.85 18.02
CA ALA A 114 -14.74 -2.80 16.90
C ALA A 114 -16.12 -3.17 16.33
N LEU A 115 -17.09 -3.49 17.19
CA LEU A 115 -18.44 -3.87 16.74
C LEU A 115 -19.21 -2.71 16.12
N GLN A 116 -19.06 -1.51 16.67
CA GLN A 116 -19.72 -0.32 16.15
C GLN A 116 -19.10 0.10 14.80
N ALA A 117 -17.78 0.06 14.72
CA ALA A 117 -17.01 0.32 13.50
C ALA A 117 -17.38 -0.66 12.38
N LEU A 118 -17.48 -1.97 12.68
CA LEU A 118 -17.94 -2.97 11.72
C LEU A 118 -19.31 -2.59 11.15
N LYS A 119 -20.31 -2.37 12.02
CA LYS A 119 -21.68 -2.05 11.59
C LYS A 119 -21.70 -0.78 10.75
N ARG A 120 -20.88 0.22 11.10
CA ARG A 120 -20.76 1.44 10.30
C ARG A 120 -20.17 1.15 8.93
N LEU A 121 -19.12 0.33 8.83
CA LEU A 121 -18.51 -0.01 7.54
C LEU A 121 -19.45 -0.86 6.67
N GLU A 122 -20.19 -1.81 7.25
CA GLU A 122 -21.23 -2.58 6.54
C GLU A 122 -22.34 -1.66 6.02
N PHE A 123 -22.76 -0.68 6.82
CA PHE A 123 -23.71 0.34 6.37
C PHE A 123 -23.17 1.11 5.17
N LEU A 124 -21.89 1.52 5.17
CA LEU A 124 -21.29 2.22 4.03
C LEU A 124 -21.27 1.35 2.77
N CYS A 125 -20.97 0.06 2.90
CA CYS A 125 -21.01 -0.89 1.79
C CYS A 125 -22.40 -0.98 1.16
N VAL A 126 -23.45 -1.07 1.99
CA VAL A 126 -24.85 -1.13 1.52
C VAL A 126 -25.29 0.21 0.90
N GLU A 127 -25.04 1.32 1.60
CA GLU A 127 -25.43 2.67 1.17
C GLU A 127 -24.81 3.06 -0.18
N LEU A 128 -23.57 2.63 -0.43
CA LEU A 128 -22.82 2.99 -1.64
C LEU A 128 -22.73 1.87 -2.67
N ALA A 129 -23.35 0.72 -2.40
CA ALA A 129 -23.23 -0.49 -3.22
C ALA A 129 -21.77 -0.89 -3.53
N ILE A 130 -20.89 -0.79 -2.53
CA ILE A 130 -19.48 -1.20 -2.62
C ILE A 130 -19.34 -2.59 -1.99
N SER A 131 -18.63 -3.50 -2.66
CA SER A 131 -18.40 -4.85 -2.14
C SER A 131 -17.50 -4.82 -0.91
N LYS A 132 -17.76 -5.69 0.08
CA LYS A 132 -16.89 -5.81 1.26
C LYS A 132 -15.47 -6.22 0.89
N GLU A 133 -15.34 -7.00 -0.17
CA GLU A 133 -14.08 -7.46 -0.74
C GLU A 133 -13.26 -6.33 -1.35
N GLN A 134 -13.85 -5.16 -1.64
CA GLN A 134 -13.07 -3.99 -2.08
C GLN A 134 -12.36 -3.31 -0.91
N PHE A 135 -12.63 -3.70 0.33
CA PHE A 135 -11.99 -3.16 1.51
C PHE A 135 -11.00 -4.14 2.13
N ILE A 136 -9.80 -3.64 2.40
CA ILE A 136 -8.83 -4.25 3.31
C ILE A 136 -8.87 -3.45 4.61
N VAL A 137 -9.24 -4.09 5.72
CA VAL A 137 -9.17 -3.50 7.05
C VAL A 137 -7.87 -3.90 7.72
N GLU A 138 -7.02 -2.93 8.00
CA GLU A 138 -5.73 -3.16 8.63
C GLU A 138 -5.70 -2.66 10.07
N ALA A 139 -5.07 -3.44 10.95
CA ALA A 139 -4.79 -3.03 12.32
C ALA A 139 -3.58 -3.77 12.91
N THR A 140 -3.09 -3.27 14.05
CA THR A 140 -2.04 -3.92 14.85
C THR A 140 -2.58 -4.97 15.83
N GLN A 141 -3.91 -5.03 16.04
CA GLN A 141 -4.60 -5.99 16.91
C GLN A 141 -5.31 -7.08 16.09
N PRO A 142 -4.64 -8.19 15.75
CA PRO A 142 -5.17 -9.20 14.83
C PRO A 142 -6.41 -9.92 15.36
N GLU A 143 -6.59 -10.02 16.67
CA GLU A 143 -7.78 -10.61 17.29
C GLU A 143 -9.06 -9.82 16.96
N LEU A 144 -8.96 -8.50 16.83
CA LEU A 144 -10.09 -7.63 16.48
C LEU A 144 -10.43 -7.73 14.98
N LEU A 145 -9.45 -8.02 14.13
CA LEU A 145 -9.66 -8.25 12.70
C LEU A 145 -10.54 -9.46 12.40
N LYS A 146 -10.57 -10.47 13.29
CA LYS A 146 -11.45 -11.65 13.14
C LYS A 146 -12.91 -11.28 12.94
N LEU A 147 -13.36 -10.20 13.59
CA LEU A 147 -14.72 -9.71 13.46
C LEU A 147 -15.02 -9.23 12.04
N PHE A 148 -14.09 -8.51 11.42
CA PHE A 148 -14.19 -8.00 10.05
C PHE A 148 -14.08 -9.12 9.03
N ALA A 149 -13.11 -10.03 9.21
CA ALA A 149 -12.91 -11.19 8.34
C ALA A 149 -14.17 -12.08 8.26
N LYS A 150 -14.79 -12.38 9.42
CA LYS A 150 -16.04 -13.17 9.48
C LYS A 150 -17.24 -12.48 8.82
N SER A 151 -17.21 -11.15 8.72
CA SER A 151 -18.25 -10.36 8.03
C SER A 151 -18.02 -10.29 6.51
N GLY A 152 -16.88 -10.77 6.00
CA GLY A 152 -16.55 -10.81 4.58
C GLY A 152 -15.60 -9.72 4.10
N PHE A 153 -15.03 -8.92 5.02
CA PHE A 153 -13.98 -7.97 4.67
C PHE A 153 -12.63 -8.67 4.51
N GLN A 154 -11.79 -8.16 3.62
CA GLN A 154 -10.38 -8.55 3.63
C GLN A 154 -9.71 -7.89 4.84
N THR A 155 -8.71 -8.55 5.44
CA THR A 155 -8.02 -8.05 6.64
C THR A 155 -6.51 -8.17 6.55
N SER A 156 -5.80 -7.18 7.09
CA SER A 156 -4.33 -7.13 7.12
C SER A 156 -3.83 -6.95 8.56
N TYR A 157 -2.92 -7.83 8.99
CA TYR A 157 -2.22 -7.64 10.26
C TYR A 157 -0.94 -6.82 10.03
N TYR A 158 -0.94 -5.59 10.54
CA TYR A 158 0.22 -4.70 10.52
C TYR A 158 1.28 -5.16 11.52
N LEU A 159 2.43 -5.60 11.02
CA LEU A 159 3.40 -6.33 11.83
C LEU A 159 4.26 -5.44 12.73
N HIS A 160 4.91 -4.43 12.17
CA HIS A 160 5.83 -3.59 12.93
C HIS A 160 6.18 -2.29 12.21
N TRP A 161 6.24 -1.18 12.97
CA TRP A 161 6.91 0.05 12.54
C TRP A 161 8.22 0.20 13.32
N PRO A 162 9.35 0.57 12.67
CA PRO A 162 9.53 0.94 11.26
C PRO A 162 9.80 -0.23 10.30
N GLY A 163 9.65 -1.47 10.76
CA GLY A 163 9.85 -2.69 9.97
C GLY A 163 10.70 -3.71 10.72
N LEU A 164 10.45 -5.01 10.50
CA LEU A 164 11.08 -6.10 11.24
C LEU A 164 12.60 -6.12 11.05
N TYR A 165 13.10 -5.69 9.90
CA TYR A 165 14.52 -5.60 9.57
C TYR A 165 15.32 -4.66 10.49
N GLN A 166 14.66 -3.81 11.27
CA GLN A 166 15.33 -2.93 12.24
C GLN A 166 15.43 -3.54 13.64
N LEU A 167 14.80 -4.68 13.89
CA LEU A 167 14.87 -5.36 15.19
C LEU A 167 16.24 -6.03 15.38
N SER A 168 16.69 -6.13 16.63
CA SER A 168 17.79 -7.03 16.99
C SER A 168 17.37 -8.48 16.76
N GLU A 169 18.33 -9.39 16.61
CA GLU A 169 18.04 -10.81 16.36
C GLU A 169 17.17 -11.44 17.46
N GLU A 170 17.41 -11.11 18.72
CA GLU A 170 16.61 -11.57 19.87
C GLU A 170 15.16 -11.08 19.76
N ASN A 171 14.97 -9.76 19.61
CA ASN A 171 13.64 -9.16 19.50
C ASN A 171 12.90 -9.64 18.23
N LEU A 172 13.62 -9.87 17.14
CA LEU A 172 13.07 -10.41 15.90
C LEU A 172 12.52 -11.82 16.13
N ASN A 173 13.28 -12.71 16.76
CA ASN A 173 12.84 -14.09 17.02
C ASN A 173 11.58 -14.12 17.89
N GLU A 174 11.53 -13.33 18.95
CA GLU A 174 10.34 -13.20 19.79
C GLU A 174 9.14 -12.65 19.01
N THR A 175 9.36 -11.60 18.22
CA THR A 175 8.34 -10.99 17.38
C THR A 175 7.78 -11.98 16.36
N ILE A 176 8.63 -12.78 15.71
CA ILE A 176 8.19 -13.81 14.76
C ILE A 176 7.32 -14.88 15.45
N ILE A 177 7.66 -15.29 16.68
CA ILE A 177 6.83 -16.24 17.45
C ILE A 177 5.46 -15.64 17.73
N GLN A 178 5.40 -14.38 18.16
CA GLN A 178 4.14 -13.68 18.43
C GLN A 178 3.29 -13.54 17.17
N ILE A 179 3.89 -13.13 16.05
CA ILE A 179 3.18 -13.01 14.77
C ILE A 179 2.59 -14.36 14.36
N LYS A 180 3.37 -15.46 14.45
CA LYS A 180 2.87 -16.81 14.12
C LYS A 180 1.67 -17.22 14.98
N ALA A 181 1.68 -16.89 16.27
CA ALA A 181 0.59 -17.20 17.19
C ALA A 181 -0.69 -16.38 16.88
N ASN A 182 -0.52 -15.19 16.28
CA ASN A 182 -1.60 -14.26 15.98
C ASN A 182 -2.24 -14.47 14.60
N ILE A 183 -1.59 -15.20 13.69
CA ILE A 183 -2.18 -15.56 12.40
C ILE A 183 -3.35 -16.52 12.62
N PHE A 184 -4.49 -16.22 12.01
CA PHE A 184 -5.71 -17.04 12.06
C PHE A 184 -6.18 -17.39 10.64
N PRO A 185 -6.98 -18.47 10.45
CA PRO A 185 -7.29 -19.00 9.12
C PRO A 185 -7.94 -18.01 8.15
N GLU A 186 -8.79 -17.11 8.65
CA GLU A 186 -9.50 -16.12 7.85
C GLU A 186 -8.70 -14.84 7.58
N LEU A 187 -7.49 -14.69 8.15
CA LEU A 187 -6.65 -13.52 7.95
C LEU A 187 -6.18 -13.48 6.49
N SER A 188 -6.51 -12.40 5.77
CA SER A 188 -6.17 -12.28 4.36
C SER A 188 -4.67 -12.00 4.19
N TYR A 189 -4.14 -11.04 4.95
CA TYR A 189 -2.80 -10.52 4.74
C TYR A 189 -2.01 -10.29 6.03
N ILE A 190 -0.69 -10.27 5.87
CA ILE A 190 0.23 -9.56 6.77
C ILE A 190 0.83 -8.39 6.01
N SER A 191 1.08 -7.28 6.69
CA SER A 191 1.71 -6.10 6.08
C SER A 191 2.93 -5.61 6.82
N SER A 192 3.91 -5.13 6.07
CA SER A 192 5.17 -4.63 6.62
C SER A 192 5.93 -3.76 5.62
N SER A 193 7.09 -3.24 6.07
CA SER A 193 8.03 -2.53 5.21
C SER A 193 8.47 -3.38 4.02
N TYR A 194 8.69 -2.76 2.87
CA TYR A 194 9.23 -3.44 1.69
C TYR A 194 10.59 -4.11 1.96
N HIS A 195 11.37 -3.59 2.91
CA HIS A 195 12.65 -4.16 3.34
C HIS A 195 12.50 -5.53 4.01
N ASP A 196 11.32 -5.85 4.54
CA ASP A 196 11.05 -7.12 5.21
C ASP A 196 10.80 -8.27 4.22
N PHE A 197 10.82 -8.02 2.91
CA PHE A 197 10.45 -9.01 1.89
C PHE A 197 11.14 -10.37 2.08
N GLU A 198 12.46 -10.40 2.26
CA GLU A 198 13.19 -11.66 2.42
C GLU A 198 12.84 -12.34 3.76
N LEU A 199 12.77 -11.58 4.86
CA LEU A 199 12.36 -12.07 6.19
C LEU A 199 10.96 -12.68 6.14
N LEU A 200 10.00 -12.00 5.50
CA LEU A 200 8.63 -12.49 5.41
C LEU A 200 8.51 -13.72 4.53
N ASN A 201 9.30 -13.85 3.47
CA ASN A 201 9.31 -15.06 2.65
C ASN A 201 9.96 -16.24 3.37
N GLN A 202 10.96 -15.98 4.21
CA GLN A 202 11.58 -17.01 5.04
C GLN A 202 10.64 -17.50 6.14
N HIS A 203 10.00 -16.60 6.88
CA HIS A 203 9.24 -16.96 8.08
C HIS A 203 7.73 -17.19 7.83
N PHE A 204 7.18 -16.60 6.76
CA PHE A 204 5.76 -16.66 6.40
C PHE A 204 5.56 -16.96 4.89
N PRO A 205 6.14 -18.04 4.35
CA PRO A 205 6.13 -18.31 2.89
C PRO A 205 4.71 -18.45 2.32
N ASN A 206 3.76 -18.97 3.10
CA ASN A 206 2.40 -19.25 2.64
C ASN A 206 1.46 -18.05 2.74
N GLN A 207 1.79 -17.06 3.56
CA GLN A 207 0.95 -15.88 3.81
C GLN A 207 1.02 -14.91 2.62
N GLU A 208 -0.12 -14.38 2.23
CA GLU A 208 -0.20 -13.27 1.29
C GLU A 208 0.17 -11.96 1.99
N LYS A 209 0.86 -11.07 1.28
CA LYS A 209 1.57 -9.94 1.88
C LYS A 209 1.22 -8.64 1.17
N LEU A 210 1.11 -7.58 1.96
CA LEU A 210 1.07 -6.20 1.50
C LEU A 210 2.35 -5.52 1.96
N LEU A 211 3.04 -4.82 1.07
CA LEU A 211 4.29 -4.15 1.41
C LEU A 211 4.17 -2.66 1.17
N TRP A 212 4.74 -1.84 2.03
CA TRP A 212 4.75 -0.38 1.87
C TRP A 212 6.17 0.15 1.70
N LEU A 213 6.29 1.17 0.86
CA LEU A 213 7.48 1.99 0.73
C LEU A 213 7.28 3.35 1.42
N THR A 214 8.34 3.85 2.04
CA THR A 214 8.43 5.22 2.54
C THR A 214 8.67 6.22 1.40
N GLU A 215 8.51 7.50 1.71
CA GLU A 215 8.72 8.59 0.77
C GLU A 215 10.12 8.57 0.16
N ASN A 216 11.13 8.36 1.01
CA ASN A 216 12.52 8.31 0.58
C ASN A 216 12.77 7.14 -0.38
N GLU A 217 12.21 5.97 -0.08
CA GLU A 217 12.35 4.79 -0.93
C GLU A 217 11.66 4.95 -2.29
N THR A 218 10.59 5.76 -2.32
CA THR A 218 9.88 6.05 -3.56
C THR A 218 10.55 7.16 -4.38
N LYS A 219 11.15 8.17 -3.73
CA LYS A 219 11.82 9.31 -4.39
C LYS A 219 13.27 9.03 -4.81
N PHE A 220 14.02 8.26 -4.01
CA PHE A 220 15.44 7.95 -4.26
C PHE A 220 15.64 6.69 -5.12
N SER A 221 14.61 6.28 -5.85
CA SER A 221 14.49 4.98 -6.51
C SER A 221 15.36 4.80 -7.78
N SER A 222 16.39 5.63 -7.98
CA SER A 222 17.13 5.77 -9.24
C SER A 222 18.25 4.76 -9.47
N THR A 223 18.45 3.77 -8.59
CA THR A 223 19.44 2.71 -8.86
C THR A 223 18.77 1.51 -9.53
N ILE A 224 19.46 0.93 -10.51
CA ILE A 224 19.03 -0.29 -11.20
C ILE A 224 18.79 -1.43 -10.19
N LYS A 225 19.58 -1.50 -9.11
CA LYS A 225 19.45 -2.51 -8.06
C LYS A 225 18.09 -2.40 -7.34
N GLU A 226 17.71 -1.20 -6.92
CA GLU A 226 16.42 -0.97 -6.25
C GLU A 226 15.25 -1.23 -7.20
N HIS A 227 15.35 -0.82 -8.46
CA HIS A 227 14.32 -1.11 -9.46
C HIS A 227 14.16 -2.62 -9.69
N CYS A 228 15.25 -3.35 -9.89
CA CYS A 228 15.22 -4.81 -10.01
C CYS A 228 14.65 -5.48 -8.74
N HIS A 229 14.93 -4.92 -7.56
CA HIS A 229 14.37 -5.43 -6.31
C HIS A 229 12.85 -5.21 -6.23
N ARG A 230 12.35 -4.02 -6.56
CA ARG A 230 10.88 -3.77 -6.65
C ARG A 230 10.21 -4.67 -7.68
N MET A 231 10.83 -4.87 -8.84
CA MET A 231 10.34 -5.81 -9.85
C MET A 231 10.32 -7.25 -9.31
N LYS A 232 11.35 -7.70 -8.59
CA LYS A 232 11.37 -9.01 -7.93
C LYS A 232 10.20 -9.15 -6.95
N ILE A 233 9.96 -8.14 -6.13
CA ILE A 233 8.87 -8.09 -5.16
C ILE A 233 7.51 -8.17 -5.87
N ALA A 234 7.26 -7.30 -6.86
CA ALA A 234 5.98 -7.25 -7.56
C ALA A 234 5.67 -8.52 -8.36
N ASN A 235 6.70 -9.18 -8.91
CA ASN A 235 6.55 -10.48 -9.58
C ASN A 235 6.25 -11.63 -8.60
N HIS A 236 6.50 -11.46 -7.31
CA HIS A 236 6.30 -12.55 -6.36
C HIS A 236 4.79 -12.82 -6.14
N PRO A 237 4.33 -14.09 -6.26
CA PRO A 237 2.89 -14.41 -6.32
C PRO A 237 2.14 -14.17 -5.00
N LYS A 238 2.87 -14.17 -3.88
CA LYS A 238 2.33 -13.87 -2.55
C LYS A 238 2.33 -12.38 -2.20
N ILE A 239 2.92 -11.53 -3.03
CA ILE A 239 2.80 -10.08 -2.87
C ILE A 239 1.57 -9.64 -3.66
N LYS A 240 0.59 -9.08 -2.94
CA LYS A 240 -0.69 -8.63 -3.51
C LYS A 240 -0.73 -7.13 -3.71
N VAL A 241 -0.18 -6.38 -2.77
CA VAL A 241 -0.09 -4.92 -2.87
C VAL A 241 1.33 -4.48 -2.56
N LEU A 242 1.83 -3.54 -3.37
CA LEU A 242 2.99 -2.73 -3.10
C LEU A 242 2.54 -1.26 -3.05
N LEU A 243 2.45 -0.72 -1.84
CA LEU A 243 2.08 0.67 -1.60
C LEU A 243 3.24 1.59 -1.95
N VAL A 244 3.01 2.49 -2.89
CA VAL A 244 3.96 3.51 -3.31
C VAL A 244 3.46 4.89 -2.94
N GLN A 245 4.37 5.78 -2.58
CA GLN A 245 4.04 7.19 -2.49
C GLN A 245 4.14 7.84 -3.87
N ILE A 246 3.23 8.75 -4.18
CA ILE A 246 3.33 9.52 -5.42
C ILE A 246 3.32 11.00 -5.10
N ASN A 247 3.99 11.79 -5.94
CA ASN A 247 3.91 13.24 -5.85
C ASN A 247 2.57 13.67 -6.46
N THR A 248 1.63 14.08 -5.60
CA THR A 248 0.37 14.73 -5.98
C THR A 248 0.44 16.23 -5.74
N LYS A 249 -0.47 16.99 -6.35
CA LYS A 249 -0.63 18.42 -6.01
C LYS A 249 -1.30 18.56 -4.64
N ALA A 250 -2.18 17.61 -4.29
CA ALA A 250 -2.73 17.45 -2.96
C ALA A 250 -1.68 16.96 -1.94
N SER A 251 -1.83 17.38 -0.69
CA SER A 251 -0.96 17.01 0.44
C SER A 251 -1.17 15.55 0.88
N ASN A 252 -0.09 14.88 1.27
CA ASN A 252 -0.09 13.58 1.94
C ASN A 252 -0.52 13.72 3.42
N ARG A 253 -1.67 14.34 3.65
CA ARG A 253 -2.27 14.46 4.99
C ARG A 253 -2.47 13.09 5.61
#